data_AF-A0AAU1CLL9-F1
#
_entry.id   AF-A0AAU1CLL9-F1
#
_cell.length_a   1.000
_cell.length_b   1.000
_cell.length_c   1.000
_cell.angle_alpha   90.00
_cell.angle_beta   90.00
_cell.angle_gamma   90.00
#
_symmetry.space_group_name_H-M   'P 1'
#
loop_
_entity.id
_entity.type
_entity.pdbx_description
1 polymer ?
#
loop_
_entity_poly.entity_id
_entity_poly.type
_entity_poly.pdbx_seq_one_letter_code
_entity_poly.pdbx_strand_id
1 'polypeptide(L)' 'MLQVNPKMLPRLAEIERDLVLRRKRAEEEQWLGEIEGIDMTLTFARTKQADAARTAQRAPVALGIPTTRRPE' A
#
# COMPACT_ATOMS: atom_id res chain seq x y z
N MET A 1 -9.56 3.38 8.50
CA MET A 1 -8.23 3.00 7.97
C MET A 1 -8.03 3.68 6.62
N LEU A 2 -6.89 4.36 6.39
CA LEU A 2 -6.64 5.15 5.17
C LEU A 2 -6.43 4.25 3.93
N GLN A 3 -7.07 4.58 2.82
CA GLN A 3 -6.87 3.92 1.53
C GLN A 3 -5.71 4.58 0.76
N VAL A 4 -4.85 3.77 0.14
CA VAL A 4 -3.74 4.27 -0.70
C VAL A 4 -4.23 4.45 -2.13
N ASN A 5 -3.84 5.56 -2.75
CA ASN A 5 -4.12 5.80 -4.17
C ASN A 5 -3.46 4.70 -5.03
N PRO A 6 -4.20 4.00 -5.92
CA PRO A 6 -3.64 2.97 -6.80
C PRO A 6 -2.40 3.39 -7.59
N LYS A 7 -2.23 4.68 -7.92
CA LYS A 7 -1.03 5.20 -8.58
C LYS A 7 0.26 5.02 -7.76
N MET A 8 0.15 4.74 -6.47
CA MET A 8 1.27 4.51 -5.55
C MET A 8 1.73 3.05 -5.50
N LEU A 9 1.10 2.13 -6.23
CA LEU A 9 1.50 0.72 -6.28
C LEU A 9 3.01 0.52 -6.57
N PRO A 10 3.63 1.21 -7.55
CA PRO A 10 5.07 1.10 -7.78
C PRO A 10 5.89 1.53 -6.57
N ARG A 11 5.48 2.61 -5.91
CA ARG A 11 6.17 3.14 -4.72
C ARG A 11 6.05 2.18 -3.53
N LEU A 12 4.90 1.53 -3.35
CA LEU A 12 4.75 0.52 -2.31
C LEU A 12 5.64 -0.71 -2.57
N ALA A 13 5.81 -1.12 -3.82
CA ALA A 13 6.74 -2.20 -4.19
C ALA A 13 8.21 -1.84 -3.94
N GLU A 14 8.59 -0.58 -4.13
CA GLU A 14 9.92 -0.09 -3.72
C GLU A 14 10.12 -0.15 -2.21
N ILE A 15 9.12 0.30 -1.44
CA ILE A 15 9.18 0.29 0.03
C ILE A 15 9.27 -1.15 0.55
N GLU A 16 8.49 -2.08 0.01
CA GLU A 16 8.58 -3.49 0.39
C GLU A 16 9.98 -4.06 0.14
N ARG A 17 10.57 -3.80 -1.03
CA ARG A 17 11.94 -4.23 -1.35
C ARG A 17 12.97 -3.67 -0.38
N ASP A 18 12.86 -2.39 -0.03
CA ASP A 18 13.76 -1.75 0.95
C ASP A 18 13.59 -2.38 2.35
N LEU A 19 12.35 -2.64 2.78
CA LEU A 19 12.07 -3.30 4.06
C LEU A 19 12.65 -4.71 4.12
N VAL A 20 12.57 -5.50 3.04
CA VAL A 20 13.19 -6.83 2.97
C VAL A 20 14.70 -6.75 3.11
N LEU A 21 15.35 -5.77 2.46
CA LEU A 21 16.79 -5.56 2.59
C LEU A 21 17.17 -5.16 4.02
N ARG A 22 16.41 -4.26 4.64
CA ARG A 22 16.64 -3.85 6.03
C ARG A 22 16.44 -4.98 7.02
N ARG A 23 15.43 -5.84 6.80
CA ARG A 23 15.20 -7.03 7.61
C ARG A 23 16.42 -7.95 7.60
N LYS A 24 16.95 -8.24 6.41
CA LYS A 24 18.15 -9.06 6.25
C LYS A 24 19.35 -8.45 6.98
N ARG A 25 19.55 -7.14 6.85
CA ARG A 25 20.60 -6.42 7.57
C ARG A 25 20.42 -6.50 9.09
N ALA A 26 19.21 -6.32 9.59
CA ALA A 26 18.92 -6.43 11.01
C ALA A 26 19.18 -7.84 11.56
N GLU A 27 18.95 -8.89 10.76
CA GLU A 27 19.34 -10.27 11.10
C GLU A 27 20.87 -10.42 11.15
N GLU A 28 21.60 -9.92 10.16
CA GLU A 28 23.07 -9.98 10.11
C GLU A 28 23.72 -9.20 11.26
N GLU A 29 23.19 -8.04 11.61
CA GLU A 29 23.69 -7.15 12.66
C GLU A 29 23.09 -7.47 14.06
N GLN A 30 22.25 -8.50 14.17
CA GLN A 30 21.58 -8.93 15.41
C GLN A 30 20.76 -7.83 16.09
N TRP A 31 20.12 -6.98 15.29
CA TRP A 31 19.22 -5.93 15.76
C TRP A 31 17.82 -6.49 16.02
N LEU A 32 17.70 -7.28 17.09
CA LEU A 32 16.48 -8.02 17.41
C LEU A 32 15.23 -7.13 17.57
N GLY A 33 15.40 -5.91 18.10
CA GLY A 33 14.29 -4.96 18.27
C GLY A 33 13.77 -4.36 16.95
N GLU A 34 14.61 -4.28 15.92
CA GLU A 34 14.22 -3.73 14.61
C GLU A 34 13.46 -4.75 13.77
N ILE A 35 13.76 -6.05 13.93
CA ILE A 35 13.16 -7.13 13.12
C ILE A 35 11.63 -7.15 13.29
N GLU A 36 11.11 -7.07 14.52
CA GLU A 36 9.67 -7.09 14.78
C GLU A 36 8.96 -5.88 14.15
N GLY A 37 9.55 -4.70 14.28
CA GLY A 37 9.03 -3.47 13.68
C GLY A 37 9.01 -3.53 12.14
N ILE A 38 10.05 -4.11 11.54
CA ILE A 38 10.14 -4.31 10.10
C ILE A 38 9.10 -5.34 9.63
N ASP A 39 8.94 -6.46 10.32
CA ASP A 39 7.96 -7.51 9.96
C ASP A 39 6.51 -7.00 10.03
N MET A 40 6.19 -6.21 11.07
CA MET A 40 4.89 -5.55 11.18
C MET A 40 4.67 -4.56 10.02
N THR A 41 5.68 -3.74 9.71
CA THR A 41 5.59 -2.76 8.64
C THR A 41 5.47 -3.43 7.25
N LEU A 42 6.17 -4.54 7.05
CA LEU A 42 6.09 -5.36 5.83
C LEU A 42 4.67 -5.91 5.63
N THR A 43 4.04 -6.38 6.70
CA THR A 43 2.65 -6.86 6.69
C THR A 43 1.69 -5.74 6.29
N PHE A 44 1.86 -4.54 6.85
CA PHE A 44 1.06 -3.39 6.47
C PHE A 44 1.29 -2.95 5.02
N ALA A 45 2.53 -2.93 4.54
CA ALA A 45 2.87 -2.57 3.16
C ALA A 45 2.17 -3.51 2.17
N ARG A 46 2.26 -4.83 2.39
CA ARG A 46 1.59 -5.85 1.58
C ARG A 46 0.07 -5.72 1.59
N THR A 47 -0.51 -5.46 2.76
CA THR A 47 -1.94 -5.20 2.90
C THR A 47 -2.37 -3.99 2.06
N LYS A 48 -1.59 -2.89 2.11
CA LYS A 48 -1.88 -1.70 1.31
C LYS A 48 -1.73 -1.93 -0.19
N GLN A 49 -0.76 -2.72 -0.62
CA GLN A 49 -0.64 -3.10 -2.03
C GLN A 49 -1.86 -3.90 -2.49
N ALA A 50 -2.30 -4.90 -1.72
CA ALA A 50 -3.46 -5.72 -2.05
C ALA A 50 -4.74 -4.87 -2.14
N ASP A 51 -4.95 -3.96 -1.20
CA ASP A 51 -6.10 -3.04 -1.21
C ASP A 51 -6.05 -2.05 -2.40
N ALA A 52 -4.87 -1.50 -2.69
CA ALA A 52 -4.68 -0.57 -3.80
C ALA A 52 -4.87 -1.27 -5.14
N ALA A 53 -4.37 -2.51 -5.30
CA ALA A 53 -4.56 -3.32 -6.50
C ALA A 53 -6.04 -3.65 -6.73
N ARG A 54 -6.76 -4.04 -5.68
CA ARG A 54 -8.20 -4.27 -5.73
C ARG A 54 -8.98 -3.01 -6.12
N THR A 55 -8.55 -1.85 -5.62
CA THR A 55 -9.17 -0.56 -5.95
C THR A 55 -8.88 -0.18 -7.41
N ALA A 56 -7.67 -0.44 -7.92
CA ALA A 56 -7.30 -0.19 -9.31
C ALA A 56 -8.17 -0.98 -10.31
N GLN A 57 -8.57 -2.20 -9.94
CA GLN A 57 -9.35 -3.11 -10.79
C GLN A 57 -10.85 -2.83 -10.76
N ARG A 58 -11.35 -2.05 -9.78
CA ARG A 58 -12.78 -1.73 -9.67
C ARG A 58 -13.17 -0.65 -10.66
N ALA A 59 -14.02 -1.00 -11.61
CA ALA A 59 -14.68 -0.03 -12.47
C ALA A 59 -15.74 0.76 -11.67
N PRO A 60 -15.89 2.07 -11.91
CA PRO A 60 -17.01 2.83 -11.37
C PRO A 60 -18.34 2.24 -11.84
N VAL A 61 -19.28 2.06 -10.91
CA VAL A 61 -20.65 1.63 -11.22
C VAL A 61 -21.56 2.85 -11.17
N ALA A 62 -22.34 3.07 -12.24
CA ALA A 62 -23.31 4.14 -12.29
C ALA A 62 -24.51 3.80 -11.38
N LEU A 63 -24.67 4.54 -10.27
CA LEU A 63 -25.73 4.32 -9.29
C LEU A 63 -27.04 5.09 -9.61
N GLY A 64 -27.14 5.72 -10.78
CA GLY A 64 -28.31 6.53 -11.16
C GLY A 64 -28.46 7.84 -10.37
N ILE A 65 -27.38 8.32 -9.75
CA ILE A 65 -27.40 9.56 -8.95
C ILE A 65 -27.59 10.77 -9.89
N PRO A 66 -28.57 11.66 -9.63
CA PRO A 66 -28.79 12.85 -10.44
C PRO A 66 -27.53 13.74 -10.48
N THR A 67 -27.07 14.10 -11.67
CA THR A 67 -25.95 15.03 -11.86
C THR A 67 -26.46 16.47 -11.94
N THR A 68 -25.79 17.40 -11.26
CA THR A 68 -26.06 18.84 -11.45
C THR A 68 -25.62 19.27 -12.85
N ARG A 69 -26.44 20.05 -13.56
CA ARG A 69 -26.03 20.65 -14.84
C ARG A 69 -24.90 21.66 -14.55
N ARG A 70 -23.82 21.57 -15.34
CA ARG A 70 -22.74 22.57 -15.31
C ARG A 70 -23.30 23.88 -15.90
N PRO A 71 -23.18 25.03 -15.22
CA PRO A 71 -23.56 26.33 -15.81
C PRO A 71 -22.60 26.67 -16.95
N GLU A 72 -23.15 27.26 -18.02
CA GLU A 72 -22.43 27.75 -19.21
C GLU A 72 -21.62 29.02 -18.92
#